data_AF-W1P105-F1
#
_entry.id   AF-W1P105-F1
#
_cell.length_a   1.000
_cell.length_b   1.000
_cell.length_c   1.000
_cell.angle_alpha   90.00
_cell.angle_beta   90.00
_cell.angle_gamma   90.00
#
_symmetry.space_group_name_H-M   'P 1'
#
loop_
_entity.id
_entity.type
_entity.pdbx_description
1 polymer ?
#
loop_
_entity_poly.entity_id
_entity_poly.type
_entity_poly.pdbx_seq_one_letter_code
_entity_poly.pdbx_strand_id
1 'polypeptide(L)'
;MKRSRASSSSSSISDLLPSTKEQFLQLLGVAAIAVSVAMSCNYFLNYSSLTITLPFCDNGADSSDFCEPCPSNGLCSEGKLSCIDGYRKHGRLCIEDGELNETAKRLSKMVELQACGSYAHFLCHGTGAIWFQEEEILRSVWESNLKVNYGIDSHILEHTIQKVREIVESSFDIKTSPDGMRELKCPDWLAEQYKPLPCILRIWFLNHIHYILPISLLLVAFVRLLWRVHMHRKLSTRAEQIYEQVCEALEENAVMVKNSRGDCGAWVVASRLRDHLLLPNERKNASLWKKVGELVQEDSRIDRYPLLIKGETKIVWEWQVGQDQLVRFGLRKLADPDIELDILWFDVGCKVPPVQDPQLDYCDDWFLFRGGLSTFKDENNTKSEQDETF
;
A
#
# COMPACT_ATOMS: atom_id res chain seq x y z
N MET A 1 18.57 -38.43 -53.79
CA MET A 1 19.88 -38.28 -54.47
C MET A 1 19.63 -37.41 -55.69
N LYS A 2 20.17 -36.20 -55.89
CA LYS A 2 21.55 -35.73 -55.83
C LYS A 2 21.59 -34.27 -55.36
N ARG A 3 22.73 -33.91 -54.77
CA ARG A 3 23.11 -32.62 -54.19
C ARG A 3 24.21 -32.03 -55.07
N SER A 4 24.13 -30.74 -55.40
CA SER A 4 25.25 -29.88 -55.86
C SER A 4 24.86 -28.45 -55.48
N ARG A 5 25.37 -27.79 -54.41
CA ARG A 5 26.66 -27.06 -54.29
C ARG A 5 27.16 -26.49 -55.62
N ALA A 6 27.74 -25.29 -55.74
CA ALA A 6 27.88 -24.05 -54.96
C ALA A 6 28.98 -23.30 -55.74
N SER A 7 28.85 -22.01 -56.04
CA SER A 7 30.03 -21.14 -56.22
C SER A 7 29.60 -19.68 -56.29
N SER A 8 29.81 -19.00 -55.17
CA SER A 8 30.04 -17.57 -55.06
C SER A 8 31.30 -17.17 -55.85
N SER A 9 31.22 -16.09 -56.62
CA SER A 9 32.40 -15.33 -57.05
C SER A 9 32.10 -13.84 -56.94
N SER A 10 32.68 -13.24 -55.92
CA SER A 10 32.88 -11.82 -55.70
C SER A 10 33.91 -11.27 -56.69
N SER A 11 33.55 -10.22 -57.43
CA SER A 11 34.45 -9.26 -58.09
C SER A 11 33.55 -8.21 -58.73
N SER A 12 33.76 -6.90 -58.67
CA SER A 12 34.69 -6.01 -57.99
C SER A 12 34.16 -4.62 -58.36
N ILE A 13 34.20 -3.64 -57.46
CA ILE A 13 33.71 -2.26 -57.64
C ILE A 13 34.70 -1.47 -58.53
N SER A 14 35.08 -2.04 -59.68
CA SER A 14 36.11 -1.50 -60.57
C SER A 14 35.58 -1.15 -61.98
N ASP A 15 34.31 -1.41 -62.26
CA ASP A 15 33.70 -1.19 -63.59
C ASP A 15 32.96 0.16 -63.74
N LEU A 16 33.08 1.08 -62.78
CA LEU A 16 32.38 2.38 -62.79
C LEU A 16 33.19 3.56 -63.37
N LEU A 17 34.40 3.34 -63.87
CA LEU A 17 35.15 4.39 -64.58
C LEU A 17 35.17 4.12 -66.10
N PRO A 18 34.53 4.97 -66.93
CA PRO A 18 34.60 4.86 -68.38
C PRO A 18 36.04 5.10 -68.87
N SER A 19 36.65 4.06 -69.44
CA SER A 19 38.06 4.01 -69.85
C SER A 19 38.36 4.68 -71.20
N THR A 20 37.40 5.40 -71.79
CA THR A 20 37.59 6.11 -73.06
C THR A 20 37.00 7.51 -73.02
N LYS A 21 37.74 8.50 -73.56
CA LYS A 21 37.31 9.91 -73.64
C LYS A 21 35.94 10.06 -74.31
N GLU A 22 35.61 9.18 -75.24
CA GLU A 22 34.33 9.17 -75.94
C GLU A 22 33.16 8.74 -75.06
N GLN A 23 33.33 7.71 -74.21
CA GLN A 23 32.27 7.27 -73.28
C GLN A 23 32.02 8.30 -72.18
N PHE A 24 33.06 8.97 -71.71
CA PHE A 24 32.92 10.07 -70.74
C PHE A 24 32.20 11.29 -71.35
N LEU A 25 32.49 11.63 -72.61
CA LEU A 25 31.79 12.70 -73.33
C LEU A 25 30.33 12.33 -73.64
N GLN A 26 30.03 11.07 -73.96
CA GLN A 26 28.65 10.61 -74.10
C GLN A 26 27.87 10.70 -72.78
N LEU A 27 28.46 10.27 -71.66
CA LEU A 27 27.84 10.37 -70.35
C LEU A 27 27.59 11.83 -69.93
N LEU A 28 28.54 12.73 -70.19
CA LEU A 28 28.36 14.17 -69.96
C LEU A 28 27.28 14.77 -70.86
N GLY A 29 27.20 14.34 -72.14
CA GLY A 29 26.14 14.76 -73.05
C GLY A 29 24.76 14.32 -72.57
N VAL A 30 24.61 13.06 -72.18
CA VAL A 30 23.36 12.52 -71.64
C VAL A 30 22.98 13.21 -70.32
N ALA A 31 23.95 13.44 -69.43
CA ALA A 31 23.72 14.15 -68.18
C ALA A 31 23.32 15.62 -68.41
N ALA A 32 23.95 16.31 -69.36
CA ALA A 32 23.60 17.69 -69.69
C ALA A 32 22.18 17.81 -70.28
N ILE A 33 21.78 16.86 -71.12
CA ILE A 33 20.40 16.80 -71.66
C ILE A 33 19.42 16.49 -70.53
N ALA A 34 19.72 15.52 -69.66
CA ALA A 34 18.85 15.18 -68.53
C ALA A 34 18.67 16.38 -67.58
N VAL A 35 19.75 17.11 -67.28
CA VAL A 35 19.71 18.31 -66.44
C VAL A 35 18.95 19.43 -67.13
N SER A 36 19.17 19.69 -68.43
CA SER A 36 18.45 20.75 -69.14
C SER A 36 16.96 20.46 -69.27
N VAL A 37 16.58 19.19 -69.51
CA VAL A 37 15.19 18.75 -69.53
C VAL A 37 14.58 18.87 -68.13
N ALA A 38 15.29 18.44 -67.08
CA ALA A 38 14.79 18.58 -65.71
C ALA A 38 14.62 20.05 -65.29
N MET A 39 15.55 20.93 -65.66
CA MET A 39 15.46 22.38 -65.40
C MET A 39 14.33 23.02 -66.20
N SER A 40 14.17 22.64 -67.46
CA SER A 40 13.09 23.15 -68.32
C SER A 40 11.73 22.66 -67.84
N CYS A 41 11.60 21.39 -67.43
CA CYS A 41 10.39 20.86 -66.82
C CYS A 41 10.10 21.53 -65.47
N ASN A 42 11.10 21.75 -64.60
CA ASN A 42 10.88 22.49 -63.35
C ASN A 42 10.47 23.93 -63.60
N TYR A 43 11.11 24.62 -64.55
CA TYR A 43 10.75 25.98 -64.91
C TYR A 43 9.34 26.06 -65.51
N PHE A 44 8.97 25.11 -66.37
CA PHE A 44 7.64 25.06 -66.97
C PHE A 44 6.57 24.68 -65.94
N LEU A 45 6.85 23.76 -65.01
CA LEU A 45 5.94 23.42 -63.90
C LEU A 45 5.79 24.59 -62.92
N ASN A 46 6.86 25.34 -62.65
CA ASN A 46 6.84 26.49 -61.75
C ASN A 46 6.26 27.76 -62.42
N TYR A 47 6.33 27.86 -63.75
CA TYR A 47 5.67 28.92 -64.53
C TYR A 47 4.20 28.61 -64.76
N SER A 48 3.84 27.36 -65.00
CA SER A 48 2.42 26.93 -65.09
C SER A 48 1.72 26.89 -63.73
N SER A 49 2.47 26.81 -62.62
CA SER A 49 1.92 27.03 -61.27
C SER A 49 1.66 28.50 -60.93
N LEU A 50 2.14 29.46 -61.74
CA LEU A 50 1.54 30.81 -61.82
C LEU A 50 0.20 30.71 -62.55
N THR A 51 -0.74 30.03 -61.93
CA THR A 51 -2.15 30.09 -62.29
C THR A 51 -2.64 31.51 -61.98
N ILE A 52 -3.18 32.19 -62.99
CA ILE A 52 -3.95 33.42 -62.82
C ILE A 52 -5.07 33.08 -61.82
N THR A 53 -4.91 33.51 -60.58
CA THR A 53 -5.92 33.28 -59.54
C THR A 53 -7.06 34.25 -59.80
N LEU A 54 -8.21 33.73 -60.25
CA LEU A 54 -9.40 34.54 -60.45
C LEU A 54 -9.82 35.16 -59.10
N PRO A 55 -10.27 36.43 -59.08
CA PRO A 55 -10.85 37.02 -57.89
C PRO A 55 -12.11 36.25 -57.47
N PHE A 56 -12.47 36.31 -56.19
CA PHE A 56 -13.74 35.73 -55.73
C PHE A 56 -14.93 36.58 -56.18
N CYS A 57 -16.05 35.97 -56.53
CA CYS A 57 -17.29 36.69 -56.79
C CYS A 57 -17.81 37.30 -55.47
N ASP A 58 -18.34 38.52 -55.52
CA ASP A 58 -18.98 39.14 -54.35
C ASP A 58 -20.25 38.36 -53.95
N ASN A 59 -20.55 38.30 -52.65
CA ASN A 59 -21.67 37.52 -52.12
C ASN A 59 -23.00 37.88 -52.82
N GLY A 60 -23.56 36.92 -53.57
CA GLY A 60 -24.84 37.06 -54.26
C GLY A 60 -24.75 37.30 -55.77
N ALA A 61 -23.55 37.35 -56.36
CA ALA A 61 -23.38 37.32 -57.81
C ALA A 61 -23.29 35.87 -58.33
N ASP A 62 -24.04 35.55 -59.38
CA ASP A 62 -23.96 34.25 -60.06
C ASP A 62 -22.56 34.02 -60.65
N SER A 63 -22.14 32.75 -60.71
CA SER A 63 -20.85 32.32 -61.26
C SER A 63 -20.69 32.84 -62.69
N SER A 64 -19.85 33.86 -62.87
CA SER A 64 -19.42 34.35 -64.19
C SER A 64 -18.06 33.77 -64.52
N ASP A 65 -17.72 33.65 -65.82
CA ASP A 65 -16.44 33.09 -66.29
C ASP A 65 -15.19 33.86 -65.80
N PHE A 66 -15.37 34.98 -65.10
CA PHE A 66 -14.31 35.90 -64.64
C PHE A 66 -14.08 35.89 -63.12
N CYS A 67 -14.85 35.13 -62.34
CA CYS A 67 -14.66 35.04 -60.90
C CYS A 67 -14.93 33.63 -60.36
N GLU A 68 -14.23 33.27 -59.28
CA GLU A 68 -14.49 32.03 -58.56
C GLU A 68 -15.62 32.21 -57.55
N PRO A 69 -16.53 31.23 -57.39
CA PRO A 69 -17.60 31.32 -56.41
C PRO A 69 -17.02 31.45 -55.00
N CYS A 70 -17.72 32.20 -54.14
CA CYS A 70 -17.28 32.35 -52.76
C CYS A 70 -17.35 30.98 -52.04
N PRO A 71 -16.24 30.53 -51.42
CA PRO A 71 -16.21 29.25 -50.72
C PRO A 71 -17.11 29.28 -49.48
N SER A 72 -17.56 28.11 -49.04
CA SER A 72 -18.34 27.96 -47.79
C SER A 72 -17.60 28.58 -46.60
N ASN A 73 -18.33 29.26 -45.72
CA ASN A 73 -17.82 29.97 -44.54
C ASN A 73 -16.88 31.15 -44.88
N GLY A 74 -16.89 31.61 -46.13
CA GLY A 74 -16.22 32.80 -46.61
C GLY A 74 -17.16 34.00 -46.74
N LEU A 75 -16.61 35.18 -46.54
CA LEU A 75 -17.16 36.48 -46.88
C LEU A 75 -16.32 37.06 -48.03
N CYS A 76 -16.91 37.11 -49.22
CA CYS A 76 -16.24 37.63 -50.40
C CYS A 76 -16.72 39.05 -50.70
N SER A 77 -15.78 39.99 -50.76
CA SER A 77 -16.03 41.39 -51.11
C SER A 77 -14.85 41.96 -51.87
N GLU A 78 -15.11 42.66 -52.98
CA GLU A 78 -14.11 43.23 -53.88
C GLU A 78 -13.07 42.20 -54.36
N GLY A 79 -13.48 40.96 -54.62
CA GLY A 79 -12.56 39.90 -55.04
C GLY A 79 -11.71 39.30 -53.92
N LYS A 80 -11.84 39.75 -52.68
CA LYS A 80 -11.09 39.27 -51.52
C LYS A 80 -11.94 38.33 -50.66
N LEU A 81 -11.32 37.21 -50.27
CA LEU A 81 -11.87 36.28 -49.29
C LEU A 81 -11.41 36.65 -47.87
N SER A 82 -12.39 36.96 -47.02
CA SER A 82 -12.33 36.93 -45.56
C SER A 82 -13.12 35.72 -45.05
N CYS A 83 -12.77 35.15 -43.90
CA CYS A 83 -13.54 34.03 -43.34
C CYS A 83 -14.50 34.55 -42.26
N ILE A 84 -15.65 33.88 -42.10
CA ILE A 84 -16.52 34.12 -40.94
C ILE A 84 -15.81 33.72 -39.64
N ASP A 85 -16.23 34.27 -38.52
CA ASP A 85 -15.64 33.96 -37.21
C ASP A 85 -15.70 32.47 -36.92
N GLY A 86 -14.65 31.95 -36.28
CA GLY A 86 -14.49 30.51 -36.10
C GLY A 86 -13.76 29.81 -37.24
N TYR A 87 -13.50 30.48 -38.35
CA TYR A 87 -12.81 29.91 -39.51
C TYR A 87 -11.55 30.70 -39.86
N ARG A 88 -10.47 29.97 -40.13
CA ARG A 88 -9.17 30.52 -40.55
C ARG A 88 -8.98 30.30 -42.04
N LYS A 89 -8.44 31.31 -42.71
CA LYS A 89 -8.10 31.25 -44.15
C LYS A 89 -6.93 30.28 -44.36
N HIS A 90 -7.17 29.23 -45.14
CA HIS A 90 -6.13 28.28 -45.57
C HIS A 90 -6.13 28.21 -47.10
N GLY A 91 -5.23 28.99 -47.71
CA GLY A 91 -5.22 29.19 -49.16
C GLY A 91 -6.47 29.92 -49.65
N ARG A 92 -7.30 29.21 -50.43
CA ARG A 92 -8.56 29.71 -51.02
C ARG A 92 -9.81 29.17 -50.31
N LEU A 93 -9.65 28.49 -49.17
CA LEU A 93 -10.74 27.94 -48.38
C LEU A 93 -10.74 28.52 -46.97
N CYS A 94 -11.91 28.52 -46.34
CA CYS A 94 -12.09 28.82 -44.93
C CYS A 94 -12.28 27.51 -44.16
N ILE A 95 -11.32 27.18 -43.30
CA ILE A 95 -11.32 25.94 -42.50
C ILE A 95 -11.56 26.30 -41.04
N GLU A 96 -12.33 25.48 -40.32
CA GLU A 96 -12.62 25.70 -38.90
C GLU A 96 -11.31 25.86 -38.10
N ASP A 97 -11.27 26.89 -37.26
CA ASP A 97 -10.10 27.19 -36.46
C ASP A 97 -9.96 26.16 -35.32
N GLY A 98 -8.96 25.30 -35.46
CA GLY A 98 -8.66 24.27 -34.47
C GLY A 98 -8.37 24.85 -33.07
N GLU A 99 -7.81 26.06 -32.98
CA GLU A 99 -7.51 26.70 -31.69
C GLU A 99 -8.79 27.15 -30.97
N LEU A 100 -9.77 27.66 -31.72
CA LEU A 100 -11.07 28.05 -31.18
C LEU A 100 -11.90 26.82 -30.79
N ASN A 101 -11.88 25.77 -31.62
CA ASN A 101 -12.55 24.52 -31.31
C ASN A 101 -11.95 23.85 -30.05
N GLU A 102 -10.63 23.83 -29.90
CA GLU A 102 -9.98 23.30 -28.70
C GLU A 102 -10.28 24.17 -27.47
N THR A 103 -10.35 25.49 -27.61
CA THR A 103 -10.74 26.39 -26.52
C THR A 103 -12.19 26.14 -26.10
N ALA A 104 -13.11 25.98 -27.06
CA ALA A 104 -14.50 25.63 -26.78
C ALA A 104 -14.60 24.28 -26.05
N LYS A 105 -13.85 23.25 -26.47
CA LYS A 105 -13.81 21.95 -25.76
C LYS A 105 -13.25 22.05 -24.34
N ARG A 106 -12.28 22.93 -24.09
CA ARG A 106 -11.74 23.16 -22.73
C ARG A 106 -12.79 23.83 -21.84
N LEU A 107 -13.47 24.84 -22.36
CA LEU A 107 -14.55 25.53 -21.64
C LEU A 107 -15.73 24.61 -21.37
N SER A 108 -16.14 23.78 -22.34
CA SER A 108 -17.21 22.80 -22.14
C SER A 108 -16.88 21.78 -21.05
N LYS A 109 -15.62 21.32 -20.95
CA LYS A 109 -15.18 20.46 -19.86
C LYS A 109 -15.24 21.13 -18.49
N MET A 110 -15.06 22.45 -18.40
CA MET A 110 -15.19 23.18 -17.14
C MET A 110 -16.65 23.35 -16.73
N VAL A 111 -17.54 23.60 -17.69
CA VAL A 111 -18.99 23.52 -17.48
C VAL A 111 -19.38 22.14 -16.95
N GLU A 112 -18.84 21.08 -17.57
CA GLU A 112 -19.07 19.71 -17.15
C GLU A 112 -18.59 19.44 -15.72
N LEU A 113 -17.36 19.82 -15.39
CA LEU A 113 -16.80 19.64 -14.07
C LEU A 113 -17.63 20.35 -12.99
N GLN A 114 -18.13 21.56 -13.28
CA GLN A 114 -18.94 22.33 -12.34
C GLN A 114 -20.35 21.75 -12.17
N ALA A 115 -21.05 21.45 -13.27
CA ALA A 115 -22.41 20.92 -13.25
C ALA A 115 -22.45 19.48 -12.73
N CYS A 116 -21.62 18.60 -13.27
CA CYS A 116 -21.55 17.20 -12.86
C CYS A 116 -20.94 17.03 -11.48
N GLY A 117 -19.97 17.86 -11.08
CA GLY A 117 -19.43 17.85 -9.71
C GLY A 117 -20.49 18.26 -8.68
N SER A 118 -21.30 19.27 -8.98
CA SER A 118 -22.40 19.70 -8.11
C SER A 118 -23.50 18.64 -8.03
N TYR A 119 -23.87 18.02 -9.15
CA TYR A 119 -24.84 16.94 -9.15
C TYR A 119 -24.31 15.68 -8.43
N ALA A 120 -23.03 15.35 -8.61
CA ALA A 120 -22.38 14.27 -7.86
C ALA A 120 -22.42 14.52 -6.35
N HIS A 121 -22.20 15.76 -5.91
CA HIS A 121 -22.33 16.13 -4.50
C HIS A 121 -23.76 15.91 -3.97
N PHE A 122 -24.77 16.26 -4.77
CA PHE A 122 -26.17 15.96 -4.46
C PHE A 122 -26.43 14.45 -4.35
N LEU A 123 -25.91 13.63 -5.26
CA LEU A 123 -26.04 12.17 -5.19
C LEU A 123 -25.38 11.58 -3.92
N CYS A 124 -24.36 12.24 -3.39
CA CYS A 124 -23.62 11.79 -2.22
C CYS A 124 -24.28 12.18 -0.89
N HIS A 125 -24.66 13.45 -0.76
CA HIS A 125 -25.09 14.03 0.52
C HIS A 125 -26.56 14.47 0.53
N GLY A 126 -27.24 14.44 -0.62
CA GLY A 126 -28.58 15.01 -0.80
C GLY A 126 -28.59 16.54 -0.81
N THR A 127 -27.42 17.18 -0.77
CA THR A 127 -27.24 18.64 -0.74
C THR A 127 -26.69 19.11 -2.08
N GLY A 128 -27.38 20.03 -2.74
CA GLY A 128 -26.96 20.57 -4.03
C GLY A 128 -28.15 20.77 -4.99
N ALA A 129 -27.86 21.33 -6.17
CA ALA A 129 -28.83 21.46 -7.25
C ALA A 129 -28.61 20.34 -8.29
N ILE A 130 -29.69 19.84 -8.87
CA ILE A 130 -29.66 18.87 -9.98
C ILE A 130 -29.75 19.61 -11.32
N TRP A 131 -30.55 20.67 -11.33
CA TRP A 131 -30.79 21.53 -12.49
C TRP A 131 -30.16 22.89 -12.23
N PHE A 132 -29.53 23.43 -13.26
CA PHE A 132 -28.79 24.68 -13.17
C PHE A 132 -29.18 25.60 -14.32
N GLN A 133 -29.30 26.90 -14.06
CA GLN A 133 -29.54 27.87 -15.12
C GLN A 133 -28.33 27.92 -16.06
N GLU A 134 -28.60 27.73 -17.36
CA GLU A 134 -27.57 27.63 -18.39
C GLU A 134 -26.69 28.87 -18.40
N GLU A 135 -27.30 30.06 -18.44
CA GLU A 135 -26.61 31.35 -18.49
C GLU A 135 -25.75 31.61 -17.26
N GLU A 136 -26.19 31.15 -16.08
CA GLU A 136 -25.47 31.36 -14.83
C GLU A 136 -24.21 30.51 -14.76
N ILE A 137 -24.31 29.21 -15.10
CA ILE A 137 -23.14 28.33 -15.19
C ILE A 137 -22.19 28.85 -16.26
N LEU A 138 -22.70 29.20 -17.44
CA LEU A 138 -21.91 29.79 -18.52
C LEU A 138 -21.14 31.00 -17.99
N ARG A 139 -21.84 31.98 -17.45
CA ARG A 139 -21.19 33.21 -16.98
C ARG A 139 -20.12 32.92 -15.92
N SER A 140 -20.37 32.00 -14.99
CA SER A 140 -19.39 31.65 -13.94
C SER A 140 -18.12 30.98 -14.48
N VAL A 141 -18.26 30.07 -15.44
CA VAL A 141 -17.11 29.39 -16.07
C VAL A 141 -16.33 30.38 -16.96
N TRP A 142 -17.01 31.29 -17.64
CA TRP A 142 -16.34 32.27 -18.49
C TRP A 142 -15.65 33.36 -17.68
N GLU A 143 -16.29 33.93 -16.66
CA GLU A 143 -15.69 34.96 -15.80
C GLU A 143 -14.42 34.45 -15.09
N SER A 144 -14.41 33.18 -14.68
CA SER A 144 -13.24 32.56 -14.04
C SER A 144 -12.08 32.33 -15.03
N ASN A 145 -12.37 32.05 -16.31
CA ASN A 145 -11.34 31.80 -17.33
C ASN A 145 -10.87 33.06 -18.08
N LEU A 146 -11.76 34.03 -18.30
CA LEU A 146 -11.45 35.30 -18.95
C LEU A 146 -10.51 36.17 -18.11
N LYS A 147 -10.55 36.03 -16.78
CA LYS A 147 -9.56 36.67 -15.88
C LYS A 147 -8.15 36.11 -16.04
N VAL A 148 -7.99 34.91 -16.60
CA VAL A 148 -6.69 34.21 -16.72
C VAL A 148 -6.06 34.43 -18.10
N ASN A 149 -6.84 34.59 -19.17
CA ASN A 149 -6.36 34.78 -20.54
C ASN A 149 -6.93 36.07 -21.16
N TYR A 150 -6.21 37.19 -21.09
CA TYR A 150 -6.60 38.40 -21.82
C TYR A 150 -5.92 38.49 -23.19
N GLY A 151 -6.75 38.68 -24.22
CA GLY A 151 -6.35 38.96 -25.60
C GLY A 151 -7.34 38.50 -26.68
N ILE A 152 -8.50 37.94 -26.33
CA ILE A 152 -9.47 37.43 -27.32
C ILE A 152 -10.41 38.58 -27.75
N ASP A 153 -10.53 38.77 -29.07
CA ASP A 153 -11.46 39.71 -29.70
C ASP A 153 -12.92 39.38 -29.31
N SER A 154 -13.76 40.41 -29.12
CA SER A 154 -15.16 40.28 -28.68
C SER A 154 -15.97 39.36 -29.60
N HIS A 155 -15.69 39.39 -30.90
CA HIS A 155 -16.41 38.62 -31.91
C HIS A 155 -15.99 37.13 -31.91
N ILE A 156 -14.70 36.86 -31.66
CA ILE A 156 -14.16 35.51 -31.47
C ILE A 156 -14.73 34.87 -30.19
N LEU A 157 -14.93 35.68 -29.14
CA LEU A 157 -15.53 35.23 -27.89
C LEU A 157 -16.99 34.78 -28.07
N GLU A 158 -17.78 35.52 -28.84
CA GLU A 158 -19.19 35.18 -29.10
C GLU A 158 -19.32 33.85 -29.86
N HIS A 159 -18.53 33.66 -30.93
CA HIS A 159 -18.48 32.39 -31.65
C HIS A 159 -18.05 31.23 -30.73
N THR A 160 -17.06 31.47 -29.86
CA THR A 160 -16.60 30.47 -28.90
C THR A 160 -17.72 30.12 -27.90
N ILE A 161 -18.47 31.10 -27.40
CA ILE A 161 -19.62 30.87 -26.51
C ILE A 161 -20.66 29.99 -27.20
N GLN A 162 -20.99 30.32 -28.44
CA GLN A 162 -21.97 29.56 -29.21
C GLN A 162 -21.53 28.11 -29.42
N LYS A 163 -20.25 27.89 -29.74
CA LYS A 163 -19.69 26.54 -29.90
C LYS A 163 -19.73 25.75 -28.60
N VAL A 164 -19.45 26.37 -27.45
CA VAL A 164 -19.58 25.69 -26.15
C VAL A 164 -21.03 25.31 -25.89
N ARG A 165 -21.98 26.20 -26.21
CA ARG A 165 -23.41 25.93 -26.07
C ARG A 165 -23.81 24.69 -26.88
N GLU A 166 -23.41 24.60 -28.14
CA GLU A 166 -23.68 23.43 -28.99
C GLU A 166 -23.11 22.13 -28.38
N ILE A 167 -21.89 22.17 -27.83
CA ILE A 167 -21.28 21.01 -27.18
C ILE A 167 -22.07 20.61 -25.92
N VAL A 168 -22.44 21.59 -25.09
CA VAL A 168 -23.25 21.36 -23.88
C VAL A 168 -24.63 20.81 -24.24
N GLU A 169 -25.28 21.36 -25.26
CA GLU A 169 -26.58 20.87 -25.76
C GLU A 169 -26.52 19.41 -26.21
N SER A 170 -25.40 18.98 -26.78
CA SER A 170 -25.23 17.59 -27.20
C SER A 170 -24.95 16.61 -26.06
N SER A 171 -24.50 17.09 -24.90
CA SER A 171 -23.98 16.26 -23.80
C SER A 171 -24.78 16.35 -22.50
N PHE A 172 -25.66 17.34 -22.36
CA PHE A 172 -26.47 17.59 -21.17
C PHE A 172 -27.97 17.40 -21.44
N ASP A 173 -28.70 17.06 -20.40
CA ASP A 173 -30.16 17.09 -20.44
C ASP A 173 -30.62 18.55 -20.29
N ILE A 174 -31.49 19.00 -21.20
CA ILE A 174 -31.98 20.38 -21.21
C ILE A 174 -33.48 20.39 -20.95
N LYS A 175 -33.93 21.31 -20.10
CA LYS A 175 -35.34 21.65 -19.97
C LYS A 175 -35.51 23.17 -19.97
N THR A 176 -36.71 23.62 -20.33
CA THR A 176 -37.12 25.02 -20.14
C THR A 176 -37.89 25.14 -18.83
N SER A 177 -37.45 26.06 -17.98
CA SER A 177 -38.11 26.41 -16.72
C SER A 177 -39.45 27.11 -16.99
N PRO A 178 -40.40 27.11 -16.05
CA PRO A 178 -41.67 27.84 -16.18
C PRO A 178 -41.48 29.34 -16.47
N ASP A 179 -40.37 29.91 -16.01
CA ASP A 179 -39.98 31.30 -16.22
C ASP A 179 -39.37 31.56 -17.62
N GLY A 180 -39.35 30.55 -18.50
CA GLY A 180 -38.78 30.62 -19.85
C GLY A 180 -37.27 30.47 -19.93
N MET A 181 -36.58 30.29 -18.80
CA MET A 181 -35.12 30.13 -18.73
C MET A 181 -34.69 28.70 -19.07
N ARG A 182 -33.52 28.54 -19.68
CA ARG A 182 -32.96 27.21 -20.01
C ARG A 182 -32.21 26.64 -18.80
N GLU A 183 -32.54 25.42 -18.43
CA GLU A 183 -31.88 24.69 -17.33
C GLU A 183 -31.16 23.45 -17.86
N LEU A 184 -29.91 23.29 -17.42
CA LEU A 184 -29.04 22.17 -17.71
C LEU A 184 -29.05 21.16 -16.57
N LYS A 185 -29.06 19.88 -16.89
CA LYS A 185 -28.79 18.78 -15.98
C LYS A 185 -27.68 17.90 -16.55
N CYS A 186 -26.71 17.56 -15.71
CA CYS A 186 -25.70 16.56 -16.07
C CYS A 186 -26.33 15.15 -16.10
N PRO A 187 -26.08 14.34 -17.14
CA PRO A 187 -26.60 12.97 -17.20
C PRO A 187 -26.14 12.13 -16.02
N ASP A 188 -26.99 11.22 -15.55
CA ASP A 188 -26.73 10.44 -14.33
C ASP A 188 -25.44 9.61 -14.43
N TRP A 189 -25.18 9.00 -15.60
CA TRP A 189 -23.98 8.20 -15.85
C TRP A 189 -22.70 9.04 -15.84
N LEU A 190 -22.79 10.30 -16.25
CA LEU A 190 -21.65 11.22 -16.27
C LEU A 190 -21.40 11.73 -14.85
N ALA A 191 -22.44 12.14 -14.14
CA ALA A 191 -22.37 12.57 -12.75
C ALA A 191 -21.79 11.49 -11.82
N GLU A 192 -22.06 10.20 -12.08
CA GLU A 192 -21.48 9.08 -11.34
C GLU A 192 -19.94 9.09 -11.38
N GLN A 193 -19.33 9.48 -12.51
CA GLN A 193 -17.88 9.53 -12.68
C GLN A 193 -17.22 10.66 -11.87
N TYR A 194 -17.98 11.72 -11.57
CA TYR A 194 -17.52 12.86 -10.78
C TYR A 194 -17.70 12.67 -9.27
N LYS A 195 -18.17 11.50 -8.81
CA LYS A 195 -18.31 11.23 -7.37
C LYS A 195 -16.94 11.14 -6.69
N PRO A 196 -16.73 11.87 -5.57
CA PRO A 196 -15.49 11.75 -4.83
C PRO A 196 -15.38 10.37 -4.19
N LEU A 197 -14.17 9.78 -4.21
CA LEU A 197 -13.87 8.49 -3.58
C LEU A 197 -14.45 8.29 -2.17
N PRO A 198 -14.35 9.26 -1.22
CA PRO A 198 -14.94 9.10 0.11
C PRO A 198 -16.46 8.88 0.08
N CYS A 199 -17.16 9.49 -0.87
CA CYS A 199 -18.60 9.28 -1.03
C CYS A 199 -18.91 7.87 -1.53
N ILE A 200 -18.18 7.41 -2.55
CA ILE A 200 -18.35 6.06 -3.11
C ILE A 200 -18.15 5.01 -2.01
N LEU A 201 -17.07 5.16 -1.23
CA LEU A 201 -16.79 4.29 -0.10
C LEU A 201 -17.91 4.35 0.95
N ARG A 202 -18.37 5.55 1.33
CA ARG A 202 -19.44 5.71 2.31
C ARG A 202 -20.73 5.01 1.88
N ILE A 203 -21.18 5.23 0.65
CA ILE A 203 -22.39 4.59 0.13
C ILE A 203 -22.20 3.08 0.08
N TRP A 204 -21.03 2.62 -0.38
CA TRP A 204 -20.70 1.19 -0.41
C TRP A 204 -20.73 0.55 0.97
N PHE A 205 -20.10 1.18 1.97
CA PHE A 205 -20.08 0.71 3.36
C PHE A 205 -21.49 0.65 3.96
N LEU A 206 -22.32 1.67 3.72
CA LEU A 206 -23.69 1.71 4.22
C LEU A 206 -24.54 0.60 3.60
N ASN A 207 -24.41 0.37 2.29
CA ASN A 207 -25.16 -0.68 1.59
C ASN A 207 -24.71 -2.10 2.00
N HIS A 208 -23.45 -2.28 2.39
CA HIS A 208 -22.87 -3.58 2.73
C HIS A 208 -22.68 -3.80 4.25
N ILE A 209 -23.18 -2.90 5.10
CA ILE A 209 -22.95 -2.96 6.55
C ILE A 209 -23.43 -4.28 7.17
N HIS A 210 -24.53 -4.85 6.66
CA HIS A 210 -25.10 -6.12 7.12
C HIS A 210 -24.16 -7.32 6.92
N TYR A 211 -23.27 -7.28 5.93
CA TYR A 211 -22.27 -8.32 5.69
C TYR A 211 -20.93 -8.02 6.37
N ILE A 212 -20.55 -6.74 6.44
CA ILE A 212 -19.26 -6.32 6.99
C ILE A 212 -19.18 -6.57 8.49
N LEU A 213 -20.24 -6.25 9.24
CA LEU A 213 -20.29 -6.46 10.69
C LEU A 213 -20.03 -7.92 11.10
N PRO A 214 -20.78 -8.94 10.62
CA PRO A 214 -20.54 -10.32 11.01
C PRO A 214 -19.16 -10.83 10.57
N ILE A 215 -18.69 -10.48 9.37
CA ILE A 215 -17.36 -10.86 8.89
C ILE A 215 -16.27 -10.28 9.80
N SER A 216 -16.39 -9.01 10.19
CA SER A 216 -15.42 -8.37 11.10
C SER A 216 -15.37 -9.04 12.47
N LEU A 217 -16.52 -9.41 13.04
CA LEU A 217 -16.60 -10.12 14.31
C LEU A 217 -15.97 -11.51 14.21
N LEU A 218 -16.21 -12.22 13.11
CA LEU A 218 -15.62 -13.53 12.84
C LEU A 218 -14.10 -13.45 12.71
N LEU A 219 -13.58 -12.44 12.01
CA LEU A 219 -12.14 -12.21 11.88
C LEU A 219 -11.48 -11.91 13.22
N VAL A 220 -12.08 -11.04 14.04
CA VAL A 220 -11.56 -10.73 15.38
C VAL A 220 -11.56 -11.98 16.28
N ALA A 221 -12.64 -12.78 16.22
CA ALA A 221 -12.72 -14.03 16.97
C ALA A 221 -11.64 -15.03 16.51
N PHE A 222 -11.43 -15.16 15.20
CA PHE A 222 -10.42 -16.03 14.62
C PHE A 222 -9.00 -15.62 15.02
N VAL A 223 -8.67 -14.33 14.92
CA VAL A 223 -7.36 -13.80 15.35
C VAL A 223 -7.13 -14.03 16.84
N ARG A 224 -8.15 -13.81 17.69
CA ARG A 224 -8.04 -14.11 19.13
C ARG A 224 -7.82 -15.59 19.42
N LEU A 225 -8.46 -16.48 18.66
CA LEU A 225 -8.28 -17.93 18.80
C LEU A 225 -6.86 -18.34 18.39
N LEU A 226 -6.37 -17.85 17.25
CA LEU A 226 -5.00 -18.08 16.82
C LEU A 226 -3.98 -17.57 17.83
N TRP A 227 -4.20 -16.36 18.37
CA TRP A 227 -3.33 -15.80 19.41
C TRP A 227 -3.34 -16.65 20.68
N ARG A 228 -4.52 -17.11 21.13
CA ARG A 228 -4.63 -18.00 22.29
C ARG A 228 -3.88 -19.31 22.07
N VAL A 229 -4.03 -19.94 20.90
CA VAL A 229 -3.31 -21.18 20.56
C VAL A 229 -1.80 -20.94 20.49
N HIS A 230 -1.37 -19.85 19.86
CA HIS A 230 0.04 -19.51 19.76
C HIS A 230 0.67 -19.27 21.13
N MET A 231 0.01 -18.50 21.99
CA MET A 231 0.48 -18.26 23.36
C MET A 231 0.51 -19.54 24.19
N HIS A 232 -0.49 -20.42 24.06
CA HIS A 232 -0.51 -21.70 24.76
C HIS A 232 0.64 -22.61 24.31
N ARG A 233 0.91 -22.69 23.00
CA ARG A 233 2.05 -23.45 22.47
C ARG A 233 3.37 -22.91 22.98
N LYS A 234 3.56 -21.59 22.92
CA LYS A 234 4.78 -20.93 23.42
C LYS A 234 5.00 -21.19 24.90
N LEU A 235 3.93 -21.19 25.70
CA LEU A 235 4.02 -21.52 27.12
C LEU A 235 4.39 -22.98 27.35
N SER A 236 3.78 -23.93 26.61
CA SER A 236 4.09 -25.37 26.72
C SER A 236 5.54 -25.65 26.40
N THR A 237 6.04 -25.16 25.25
CA THR A 237 7.42 -25.39 24.83
C THR A 237 8.43 -24.80 25.82
N ARG A 238 8.11 -23.64 26.42
CA ARG A 238 8.98 -23.03 27.43
C ARG A 238 8.91 -23.79 28.77
N ALA A 239 7.75 -24.33 29.13
CA ALA A 239 7.60 -25.16 30.32
C ALA A 239 8.39 -26.47 30.21
N GLU A 240 8.36 -27.12 29.05
CA GLU A 240 9.14 -28.34 28.77
C GLU A 240 10.64 -28.10 28.92
N GLN A 241 11.17 -26.99 28.38
CA GLN A 241 12.59 -26.62 28.57
C GLN A 241 12.97 -26.43 30.03
N ILE A 242 12.11 -25.78 30.83
CA ILE A 242 12.37 -25.57 32.25
C ILE A 242 12.29 -26.91 33.00
N TYR A 243 11.35 -27.78 32.60
CA TYR A 243 11.22 -29.12 33.16
C TYR A 243 12.46 -29.98 32.90
N GLU A 244 13.04 -29.94 31.70
CA GLU A 244 14.33 -30.62 31.41
C GLU A 244 15.45 -30.10 32.34
N GLN A 245 15.56 -28.79 32.53
CA GLN A 245 16.53 -28.18 33.45
C GLN A 245 16.29 -28.57 34.91
N VAL A 246 15.02 -28.76 35.33
CA VAL A 246 14.68 -29.28 36.66
C VAL A 246 15.19 -30.72 36.81
N CYS A 247 15.00 -31.57 35.79
CA CYS A 247 15.46 -32.95 35.82
C CYS A 247 16.98 -33.02 35.95
N GLU A 248 17.71 -32.28 35.12
CA GLU A 248 19.18 -32.18 35.18
C GLU A 248 19.66 -31.72 36.56
N ALA A 249 19.07 -30.65 37.10
CA ALA A 249 19.46 -30.12 38.41
C ALA A 249 19.18 -31.09 39.57
N LEU A 250 18.07 -31.83 39.51
CA LEU A 250 17.73 -32.84 40.52
C LEU A 250 18.62 -34.08 40.42
N GLU A 251 18.91 -34.55 39.20
CA GLU A 251 19.80 -35.68 38.96
C GLU A 251 21.25 -35.36 39.38
N GLU A 252 21.78 -34.20 39.00
CA GLU A 252 23.10 -33.74 39.43
C GLU A 252 23.21 -33.66 40.95
N ASN A 253 22.19 -33.11 41.63
CA ASN A 253 22.17 -33.03 43.09
C ASN A 253 22.16 -34.43 43.74
N ALA A 254 21.36 -35.37 43.20
CA ALA A 254 21.32 -36.74 43.70
C ALA A 254 22.68 -37.47 43.53
N VAL A 255 23.36 -37.26 42.40
CA VAL A 255 24.72 -37.81 42.16
C VAL A 255 25.75 -37.18 43.10
N MET A 256 25.70 -35.87 43.30
CA MET A 256 26.62 -35.17 44.20
C MET A 256 26.47 -35.62 45.65
N VAL A 257 25.23 -35.78 46.13
CA VAL A 257 24.94 -36.31 47.48
C VAL A 257 25.41 -37.76 47.62
N LYS A 258 25.24 -38.61 46.58
CA LYS A 258 25.76 -39.99 46.62
C LYS A 258 27.29 -40.04 46.75
N ASN A 259 28.01 -39.12 46.11
CA ASN A 259 29.47 -39.06 46.14
C ASN A 259 30.02 -38.35 47.39
N SER A 260 29.23 -37.47 48.01
CA SER A 260 29.61 -36.70 49.19
C SER A 260 29.07 -37.39 50.44
N ARG A 261 29.94 -37.90 51.32
CA ARG A 261 29.55 -38.55 52.61
C ARG A 261 28.85 -37.63 53.63
N GLY A 262 28.33 -36.47 53.22
CA GLY A 262 27.67 -35.48 54.06
C GLY A 262 26.16 -35.72 54.19
N ASP A 263 25.59 -35.22 55.28
CA ASP A 263 24.18 -35.40 55.70
C ASP A 263 23.17 -34.51 54.92
N CYS A 264 23.57 -33.99 53.75
CA CYS A 264 22.66 -33.22 52.89
C CYS A 264 21.73 -34.17 52.14
N GLY A 265 20.42 -34.02 52.31
CA GLY A 265 19.44 -34.84 51.63
C GLY A 265 19.46 -34.65 50.10
N ALA A 266 19.10 -35.70 49.36
CA ALA A 266 19.04 -35.71 47.89
C ALA A 266 17.86 -34.89 47.30
N TRP A 267 17.23 -34.05 48.11
CA TRP A 267 16.04 -33.27 47.78
C TRP A 267 16.33 -31.78 47.64
N VAL A 268 15.54 -31.07 46.82
CA VAL A 268 15.67 -29.62 46.58
C VAL A 268 14.33 -28.93 46.78
N VAL A 269 14.34 -27.74 47.38
CA VAL A 269 13.12 -26.93 47.60
C VAL A 269 12.60 -26.39 46.27
N ALA A 270 11.33 -26.65 45.94
CA ALA A 270 10.72 -26.26 44.66
C ALA A 270 10.75 -24.75 44.40
N SER A 271 10.56 -23.92 45.43
CA SER A 271 10.67 -22.46 45.29
C SER A 271 12.08 -21.99 44.95
N ARG A 272 13.11 -22.70 45.41
CA ARG A 272 14.52 -22.40 45.08
C ARG A 272 14.83 -22.74 43.63
N LEU A 273 14.34 -23.88 43.14
CA LEU A 273 14.42 -24.25 41.71
C LEU A 273 13.72 -23.20 40.84
N ARG A 274 12.52 -22.78 41.23
CA ARG A 274 11.77 -21.72 40.53
C ARG A 274 12.60 -20.45 40.40
N ASP A 275 13.18 -19.99 41.51
CA ASP A 275 13.87 -18.71 41.53
C ASP A 275 15.22 -18.77 40.78
N HIS A 276 15.85 -19.95 40.69
CA HIS A 276 17.11 -20.15 39.96
C HIS A 276 16.90 -20.36 38.45
N LEU A 277 15.84 -21.08 38.05
CA LEU A 277 15.59 -21.46 36.65
C LEU A 277 14.77 -20.42 35.88
N LEU A 278 13.87 -19.68 36.53
CA LEU A 278 13.07 -18.66 35.87
C LEU A 278 13.74 -17.29 35.87
N LEU A 279 13.71 -16.62 34.71
CA LEU A 279 14.11 -15.22 34.60
C LEU A 279 13.17 -14.31 35.41
N PRO A 280 13.64 -13.15 35.91
CA PRO A 280 12.80 -12.22 36.70
C PRO A 280 11.47 -11.84 36.03
N ASN A 281 11.44 -11.73 34.70
CA ASN A 281 10.22 -11.44 33.94
C ASN A 281 9.27 -12.65 33.83
N GLU A 282 9.81 -13.87 33.81
CA GLU A 282 9.03 -15.11 33.72
C GLU A 282 8.41 -15.50 35.07
N ARG A 283 9.02 -15.07 36.19
CA ARG A 283 8.48 -15.30 37.54
C ARG A 283 7.10 -14.67 37.77
N LYS A 284 6.75 -13.63 37.01
CA LYS A 284 5.41 -13.00 37.04
C LYS A 284 4.33 -13.89 36.41
N ASN A 285 4.72 -14.81 35.54
CA ASN A 285 3.80 -15.70 34.83
C ASN A 285 3.53 -16.95 35.66
N ALA A 286 2.57 -16.88 36.59
CA ALA A 286 2.19 -18.01 37.45
C ALA A 286 1.79 -19.27 36.65
N SER A 287 1.21 -19.09 35.45
CA SER A 287 0.81 -20.20 34.57
C SER A 287 1.98 -21.02 34.03
N LEU A 288 3.17 -20.41 33.88
CA LEU A 288 4.36 -21.11 33.38
C LEU A 288 4.87 -22.12 34.42
N TRP A 289 5.09 -21.66 35.66
CA TRP A 289 5.54 -22.54 36.74
C TRP A 289 4.49 -23.58 37.12
N LYS A 290 3.19 -23.23 37.01
CA LYS A 290 2.11 -24.20 37.17
C LYS A 290 2.25 -25.35 36.15
N LYS A 291 2.52 -25.04 34.88
CA LYS A 291 2.69 -26.05 33.85
C LYS A 291 3.92 -26.94 34.07
N VAL A 292 5.04 -26.36 34.54
CA VAL A 292 6.22 -27.14 34.95
C VAL A 292 5.88 -28.08 36.10
N GLY A 293 5.13 -27.61 37.10
CA GLY A 293 4.70 -28.44 38.22
C GLY A 293 3.76 -29.59 37.82
N GLU A 294 2.93 -29.39 36.79
CA GLU A 294 2.14 -30.47 36.17
C GLU A 294 3.05 -31.52 35.51
N LEU A 295 4.05 -31.09 34.73
CA LEU A 295 5.01 -32.01 34.08
C LEU A 295 5.83 -32.81 35.10
N VAL A 296 6.29 -32.17 36.18
CA VAL A 296 7.02 -32.87 37.26
C VAL A 296 6.13 -33.87 37.98
N GLN A 297 4.85 -33.54 38.19
CA GLN A 297 3.91 -34.46 38.85
C GLN A 297 3.58 -35.68 38.00
N GLU A 298 3.67 -35.57 36.68
CA GLU A 298 3.49 -36.69 35.74
C GLU A 298 4.76 -37.56 35.62
N ASP A 299 5.93 -37.09 36.05
CA ASP A 299 7.18 -37.85 36.02
C ASP A 299 7.35 -38.75 37.24
N SER A 300 7.34 -40.06 37.02
CA SER A 300 7.52 -41.06 38.08
C SER A 300 8.91 -41.06 38.72
N ARG A 301 9.91 -40.41 38.10
CA ARG A 301 11.28 -40.34 38.61
C ARG A 301 11.45 -39.31 39.72
N ILE A 302 10.47 -38.42 39.92
CA ILE A 302 10.58 -37.30 40.86
C ILE A 302 9.51 -37.43 41.94
N ASP A 303 9.94 -37.53 43.19
CA ASP A 303 9.04 -37.51 44.34
C ASP A 303 8.80 -36.08 44.83
N ARG A 304 7.51 -35.76 45.10
CA ARG A 304 7.09 -34.48 45.65
C ARG A 304 6.43 -34.67 47.00
N TYR A 305 7.01 -34.10 48.05
CA TYR A 305 6.45 -34.17 49.40
C TYR A 305 6.74 -32.90 50.22
N PRO A 306 5.93 -32.60 51.25
CA PRO A 306 6.24 -31.54 52.20
C PRO A 306 7.32 -32.00 53.19
N LEU A 307 8.31 -31.15 53.44
CA LEU A 307 9.36 -31.37 54.41
C LEU A 307 9.47 -30.16 55.35
N LEU A 308 9.67 -30.43 56.65
CA LEU A 308 9.87 -29.38 57.65
C LEU A 308 11.34 -28.92 57.63
N ILE A 309 11.59 -27.70 57.18
CA ILE A 309 12.93 -27.12 57.08
C ILE A 309 12.95 -25.85 57.92
N LYS A 310 13.77 -25.82 58.98
CA LYS A 310 13.89 -24.67 59.91
C LYS A 310 12.53 -24.22 60.48
N GLY A 311 11.65 -25.17 60.80
CA GLY A 311 10.32 -24.90 61.37
C GLY A 311 9.22 -24.55 60.35
N GLU A 312 9.54 -24.44 59.06
CA GLU A 312 8.55 -24.19 58.00
C GLU A 312 8.33 -25.44 57.13
N THR A 313 7.07 -25.77 56.83
CA THR A 313 6.74 -26.82 55.86
C THR A 313 6.95 -26.31 54.44
N LYS A 314 7.91 -26.88 53.71
CA LYS A 314 8.22 -26.52 52.31
C LYS A 314 8.07 -27.74 51.41
N ILE A 315 7.59 -27.52 50.19
CA ILE A 315 7.51 -28.58 49.18
C ILE A 315 8.91 -28.81 48.61
N VAL A 316 9.37 -30.05 48.72
CA VAL A 316 10.66 -30.49 48.17
C VAL A 316 10.43 -31.50 47.05
N TRP A 317 11.37 -31.51 46.11
CA TRP A 317 11.43 -32.44 44.99
C TRP A 317 12.69 -33.30 45.12
N GLU A 318 12.57 -34.60 44.96
CA GLU A 318 13.66 -35.57 45.10
C GLU A 318 13.75 -36.46 43.87
N TRP A 319 14.97 -36.74 43.41
CA TRP A 319 15.20 -37.66 42.31
C TRP A 319 15.28 -39.10 42.81
N GLN A 320 14.44 -39.99 42.26
CA GLN A 320 14.52 -41.41 42.50
C GLN A 320 15.69 -42.00 41.69
N VAL A 321 16.78 -42.35 42.38
CA VAL A 321 17.86 -43.12 41.77
C VAL A 321 17.31 -44.52 41.45
N GLY A 322 17.33 -44.89 40.16
CA GLY A 322 16.83 -46.18 39.69
C GLY A 322 17.29 -47.33 40.58
N GLN A 323 16.32 -48.14 41.03
CA GLN A 323 16.55 -49.28 41.89
C GLN A 323 17.47 -50.29 41.21
N ASP A 324 18.76 -50.20 41.53
CA ASP A 324 19.47 -51.35 42.04
C ASP A 324 20.27 -50.94 43.28
N GLN A 325 19.77 -51.44 44.41
CA GLN A 325 20.40 -51.61 45.72
C GLN A 325 20.01 -50.67 46.87
N LEU A 326 19.38 -51.35 47.86
CA LEU A 326 19.48 -51.18 49.32
C LEU A 326 18.46 -50.27 50.02
N VAL A 327 17.33 -50.92 50.38
CA VAL A 327 16.88 -51.12 51.76
C VAL A 327 17.25 -50.03 52.79
N ARG A 328 16.19 -49.38 53.31
CA ARG A 328 16.04 -48.64 54.59
C ARG A 328 16.50 -47.18 54.62
N PHE A 329 15.54 -46.29 54.75
CA PHE A 329 15.19 -45.74 56.07
C PHE A 329 13.66 -45.72 56.23
N GLY A 330 13.16 -46.37 57.28
CA GLY A 330 11.73 -46.47 57.55
C GLY A 330 11.17 -45.13 57.97
N LEU A 331 10.49 -44.45 57.04
CA LEU A 331 9.46 -43.47 57.37
C LEU A 331 8.11 -44.15 57.10
N ARG A 332 7.30 -44.27 58.16
CA ARG A 332 5.91 -44.71 58.04
C ARG A 332 5.24 -43.82 57.00
N LYS A 333 4.73 -44.43 55.94
CA LYS A 333 3.61 -43.88 55.17
C LYS A 333 2.53 -43.49 56.19
N LEU A 334 2.37 -42.20 56.45
CA LEU A 334 1.07 -41.72 56.90
C LEU A 334 0.17 -41.87 55.68
N ALA A 335 -0.65 -42.92 55.76
CA ALA A 335 -1.68 -43.18 54.79
C ALA A 335 -2.60 -41.97 54.68
N ASP A 336 -2.91 -41.65 53.44
CA ASP A 336 -3.97 -40.77 53.00
C ASP A 336 -5.33 -41.24 53.58
N PRO A 337 -6.18 -40.34 54.13
CA PRO A 337 -7.60 -40.59 54.25
C PRO A 337 -8.30 -39.88 53.09
N ASP A 338 -8.64 -40.65 52.06
CA ASP A 338 -9.61 -40.19 51.07
C ASP A 338 -11.03 -40.26 51.68
N ILE A 339 -11.75 -39.14 51.53
CA ILE A 339 -13.21 -39.00 51.55
C ILE A 339 -13.88 -38.96 52.93
N GLU A 340 -14.24 -37.77 53.40
CA GLU A 340 -15.62 -37.23 53.28
C GLU A 340 -15.64 -35.77 53.73
N LEU A 341 -16.21 -34.91 52.88
CA LEU A 341 -16.39 -33.49 53.13
C LEU A 341 -17.60 -33.34 54.05
N ASP A 342 -17.39 -33.14 55.34
CA ASP A 342 -18.43 -32.59 56.22
C ASP A 342 -17.89 -31.38 56.99
N ILE A 343 -18.53 -30.26 56.70
CA ILE A 343 -18.27 -28.94 57.26
C ILE A 343 -18.83 -28.94 58.69
N LEU A 344 -17.98 -28.72 59.69
CA LEU A 344 -18.41 -28.17 60.97
C LEU A 344 -17.26 -27.45 61.67
N TRP A 345 -17.43 -26.13 61.79
CA TRP A 345 -16.62 -25.23 62.59
C TRP A 345 -16.67 -25.62 64.06
N PHE A 346 -15.53 -25.63 64.76
CA PHE A 346 -15.44 -25.12 66.14
C PHE A 346 -13.99 -24.78 66.51
N ASP A 347 -13.79 -23.53 66.92
CA ASP A 347 -12.63 -23.03 67.66
C ASP A 347 -12.50 -23.74 69.00
N VAL A 348 -11.30 -24.23 69.35
CA VAL A 348 -10.77 -24.15 70.72
C VAL A 348 -9.24 -24.05 70.67
N GLY A 349 -8.71 -22.92 71.14
CA GLY A 349 -7.27 -22.72 71.31
C GLY A 349 -6.70 -23.47 72.51
N CYS A 350 -5.38 -23.72 72.47
CA CYS A 350 -4.56 -23.91 73.67
C CYS A 350 -3.14 -23.37 73.44
N LYS A 351 -2.69 -22.57 74.39
CA LYS A 351 -1.38 -21.91 74.51
C LYS A 351 -0.42 -22.81 75.33
N VAL A 352 0.81 -23.01 74.80
CA VAL A 352 2.15 -22.78 75.47
C VAL A 352 2.55 -23.82 76.57
N PRO A 353 3.84 -24.19 76.89
CA PRO A 353 5.15 -23.58 76.60
C PRO A 353 6.32 -24.61 76.29
N PRO A 354 7.63 -24.41 76.63
CA PRO A 354 8.73 -24.45 75.66
C PRO A 354 9.78 -25.55 75.92
N VAL A 355 10.53 -26.01 74.91
CA VAL A 355 11.75 -26.80 75.10
C VAL A 355 12.70 -26.49 73.92
N GLN A 356 13.69 -25.62 74.10
CA GLN A 356 15.08 -25.89 74.50
C GLN A 356 15.93 -26.39 73.31
N ASP A 357 16.88 -25.55 72.90
CA ASP A 357 17.87 -25.82 71.84
C ASP A 357 18.58 -27.16 72.03
N PRO A 358 19.03 -27.74 70.91
CA PRO A 358 20.45 -27.98 70.81
C PRO A 358 21.07 -27.39 69.54
N GLN A 359 22.24 -26.79 69.73
CA GLN A 359 23.27 -26.60 68.73
C GLN A 359 23.45 -27.88 67.88
N LEU A 360 23.61 -27.74 66.56
CA LEU A 360 24.87 -28.08 65.89
C LEU A 360 24.82 -27.77 64.38
N ASP A 361 25.94 -27.19 63.93
CA ASP A 361 26.61 -27.25 62.62
C ASP A 361 25.89 -26.84 61.32
N TYR A 362 26.07 -25.55 61.05
CA TYR A 362 26.57 -24.95 59.81
C TYR A 362 26.80 -25.90 58.61
N CYS A 363 26.04 -25.66 57.54
CA CYS A 363 26.40 -26.00 56.16
C CYS A 363 26.16 -24.77 55.28
N ASP A 364 26.85 -23.67 55.57
CA ASP A 364 27.18 -22.68 54.55
C ASP A 364 28.55 -23.07 54.00
N ASP A 365 28.57 -23.70 52.82
CA ASP A 365 29.67 -23.56 51.85
C ASP A 365 29.32 -24.33 50.56
N TRP A 366 28.67 -23.62 49.63
CA TRP A 366 28.86 -23.83 48.20
C TRP A 366 28.99 -22.44 47.56
N PHE A 367 30.23 -22.00 47.36
CA PHE A 367 30.58 -20.85 46.52
C PHE A 367 31.67 -21.25 45.52
N LEU A 368 31.56 -20.65 44.34
CA LEU A 368 32.54 -20.53 43.24
C LEU A 368 32.55 -21.65 42.18
N PHE A 369 31.71 -21.46 41.16
CA PHE A 369 32.18 -21.70 39.79
C PHE A 369 32.90 -20.44 39.30
N ARG A 370 34.22 -20.59 39.09
CA ARG A 370 35.14 -19.58 38.55
C ARG A 370 35.37 -19.86 37.07
N GLY A 371 35.16 -18.83 36.24
CA GLY A 371 35.59 -18.78 34.85
C GLY A 371 35.32 -17.40 34.24
N GLY A 372 36.24 -16.44 34.46
CA GLY A 372 36.29 -15.17 33.74
C GLY A 372 36.73 -15.37 32.28
N LEU A 373 36.81 -14.37 31.40
CA LEU A 373 36.90 -12.91 31.56
C LEU A 373 36.68 -12.30 30.16
N SER A 374 35.90 -11.22 30.02
CA SER A 374 36.33 -10.09 29.18
C SER A 374 35.60 -8.81 29.57
N THR A 375 36.38 -7.75 29.52
CA THR A 375 36.24 -6.41 30.07
C THR A 375 35.19 -5.56 29.37
N PHE A 376 34.40 -4.81 30.13
CA PHE A 376 33.96 -3.48 29.71
C PHE A 376 33.88 -2.57 30.94
N LYS A 377 34.65 -1.49 30.90
CA LYS A 377 34.80 -0.49 31.96
C LYS A 377 34.11 0.76 31.47
N ASP A 378 32.91 1.04 31.98
CA ASP A 378 32.28 2.35 31.86
C ASP A 378 32.05 2.88 33.26
N GLU A 379 32.72 3.98 33.57
CA GLU A 379 32.55 4.73 34.81
C GLU A 379 32.08 6.15 34.43
N ASN A 380 30.76 6.29 34.44
CA ASN A 380 30.03 7.31 35.20
C ASN A 380 30.59 8.76 35.24
N ASN A 381 29.80 9.65 34.64
CA ASN A 381 28.92 10.60 35.34
C ASN A 381 29.15 12.08 35.02
N THR A 382 28.01 12.78 35.04
CA THR A 382 27.78 14.17 35.42
C THR A 382 28.05 15.33 34.43
N LYS A 383 26.92 15.95 34.09
CA LYS A 383 26.54 17.37 34.31
C LYS A 383 26.78 18.39 33.20
N SER A 384 25.70 19.17 32.96
CA SER A 384 25.64 20.62 32.64
C SER A 384 26.34 21.07 31.36
N GLU A 385 25.92 22.07 30.58
CA GLU A 385 24.85 23.06 30.58
C GLU A 385 25.21 23.99 29.40
N GLN A 386 24.18 24.46 28.68
CA GLN A 386 24.10 25.73 27.95
C GLN A 386 24.95 26.08 26.71
N ASP A 387 24.22 26.79 25.82
CA ASP A 387 24.62 27.88 24.92
C ASP A 387 25.44 27.54 23.67
N GLU A 388 25.35 28.22 22.54
CA GLU A 388 24.39 29.12 21.86
C GLU A 388 25.02 29.32 20.46
N THR A 389 24.21 29.62 19.46
CA THR A 389 24.55 30.40 18.24
C THR A 389 25.71 29.97 17.31
N PHE A 390 25.39 29.61 16.07
CA PHE A 390 25.44 30.54 14.92
C PHE A 390 24.61 30.02 13.74
#